data_AF-A0AAN7H7R0-F1
#
_entry.id   AF-A0AAN7H7R0-F1
#
_cell.length_a   1.000
_cell.length_b   1.000
_cell.length_c   1.000
_cell.angle_alpha   90.00
_cell.angle_beta   90.00
_cell.angle_gamma   90.00
#
_symmetry.space_group_name_H-M   'P 1'
#
loop_
_entity.id
_entity.type
_entity.pdbx_description
1 polymer ?
#
loop_
_entity_poly.entity_id
_entity_poly.type
_entity_poly.pdbx_seq_one_letter_code
_entity_poly.pdbx_strand_id
1 'polypeptide(L)'
;MILQKLPRLGNPGEPLRLLVDFAQMILDLWQRCLSERYHAPIYYLASLIRYTLDLNATAVAPHIIPSLIPVCTTTCRLVAQPRYYSPDGNLASHPDNVIRQLSYDIDVTQILALLHLAALGCVVPNAPSLNAAGGADVAPPQHSPQVEFWRTIEPDFVLMMLSPKHPERDWLAIIGLLWSSVLPASVGPIPTKVSMAALGRGDSKRTEAEDLAEVSTGVISRVSSFLVDMPGWAPRGSVKELKVRFNALRTLEIFATSPYGAAQLARHDLAIPRVVTAWSWAINCMYDVDGGLPKKPTSKSDKSESKKTVDGDAMDVDTAEPPRDEDETDWPGGDGEEQDEGVQLFAQLPEFISEATFFLHTLITNPLTAGIIGNITEKLASYLGASQRYLLTLARLTAGEDELILDAMIPVETSELAAELFKMVVNMDDAHAIQDAFN
;
A
#
# COMPACT_ATOMS: atom_id res chain seq x y z
N MET A 1 33.94 8.09 20.05
CA MET A 1 33.31 7.10 20.95
C MET A 1 33.17 5.71 20.32
N ILE A 2 32.60 5.58 19.10
CA ILE A 2 32.39 4.27 18.45
C ILE A 2 33.69 3.46 18.33
N LEU A 3 34.75 4.06 17.75
CA LEU A 3 36.06 3.39 17.57
C LEU A 3 36.75 2.95 18.87
N GLN A 4 36.45 3.58 20.00
CA GLN A 4 37.02 3.20 21.30
C GLN A 4 36.28 2.02 21.94
N LYS A 5 34.98 1.87 21.66
CA LYS A 5 34.16 0.78 22.17
C LYS A 5 34.17 -0.45 21.26
N LEU A 6 34.42 -0.27 19.96
CA LEU A 6 34.44 -1.34 18.96
C LEU A 6 35.32 -2.55 19.35
N PRO A 7 36.55 -2.38 19.88
CA PRO A 7 37.40 -3.52 20.27
C PRO A 7 36.88 -4.31 21.49
N ARG A 8 35.86 -3.79 22.19
CA ARG A 8 35.27 -4.41 23.39
C ARG A 8 33.95 -5.13 23.09
N LEU A 9 33.50 -5.13 21.83
CA LEU A 9 32.24 -5.77 21.43
C LEU A 9 32.45 -7.19 20.96
N GLY A 10 31.40 -8.02 21.10
CA GLY A 10 31.40 -9.39 20.66
C GLY A 10 32.17 -10.34 21.58
N ASN A 11 32.04 -11.62 21.27
CA ASN A 11 32.74 -12.71 21.94
C ASN A 11 33.49 -13.51 20.86
N PRO A 12 34.78 -13.85 21.04
CA PRO A 12 35.54 -14.65 20.05
C PRO A 12 34.88 -15.98 19.65
N GLY A 13 33.97 -16.52 20.47
CA GLY A 13 33.20 -17.73 20.15
C GLY A 13 31.91 -17.50 19.35
N GLU A 14 31.43 -16.27 19.21
CA GLU A 14 30.12 -15.94 18.61
C GLU A 14 30.21 -14.68 17.73
N PRO A 15 30.52 -14.82 16.43
CA PRO A 15 30.70 -13.67 15.54
C PRO A 15 29.41 -12.85 15.36
N LEU A 16 28.24 -13.47 15.49
CA LEU A 16 26.95 -12.79 15.37
C LEU A 16 26.66 -11.89 16.58
N ARG A 17 27.27 -12.18 17.74
CA ARG A 17 27.15 -11.34 18.94
C ARG A 17 27.75 -9.94 18.71
N LEU A 18 28.82 -9.85 17.93
CA LEU A 18 29.43 -8.58 17.53
C LEU A 18 28.42 -7.69 16.79
N LEU A 19 27.63 -8.26 15.87
CA LEU A 19 26.64 -7.51 15.09
C LEU A 19 25.52 -6.99 16.00
N VAL A 20 25.03 -7.82 16.93
CA VAL A 20 24.00 -7.43 17.90
C VAL A 20 24.51 -6.32 18.82
N ASP A 21 25.68 -6.50 19.44
CA ASP A 21 26.26 -5.51 20.36
C ASP A 21 26.57 -4.17 19.64
N PHE A 22 27.01 -4.24 18.38
CA PHE A 22 27.23 -3.05 17.56
C PHE A 22 25.91 -2.35 17.24
N ALA A 23 24.89 -3.07 16.77
CA ALA A 23 23.57 -2.49 16.48
C ALA A 23 22.94 -1.85 17.73
N GLN A 24 23.04 -2.49 18.90
CA GLN A 24 22.59 -1.92 20.17
C GLN A 24 23.33 -0.63 20.52
N MET A 25 24.65 -0.58 20.33
CA MET A 25 25.41 0.67 20.56
C MET A 25 24.96 1.80 19.62
N ILE A 26 24.69 1.51 18.35
CA ILE A 26 24.20 2.51 17.40
C ILE A 26 22.78 2.98 17.79
N LEU A 27 21.91 2.07 18.26
CA LEU A 27 20.58 2.40 18.77
C LEU A 27 20.64 3.28 20.03
N ASP A 28 21.55 3.00 20.96
CA ASP A 28 21.77 3.85 22.14
C ASP A 28 22.20 5.27 21.74
N LEU A 29 23.07 5.39 20.74
CA LEU A 29 23.49 6.69 20.21
C LEU A 29 22.31 7.42 19.54
N TRP A 30 21.49 6.71 18.76
CA TRP A 30 20.30 7.28 18.15
C TRP A 30 19.30 7.75 19.23
N GLN A 31 19.06 6.95 20.27
CA GLN A 31 18.19 7.35 21.38
C GLN A 31 18.72 8.61 22.09
N ARG A 32 20.04 8.74 22.27
CA ARG A 32 20.65 9.98 22.79
C ARG A 32 20.42 11.17 21.87
N CYS A 33 20.62 11.00 20.55
CA CYS A 33 20.31 12.01 19.55
C CYS A 33 18.85 12.49 19.64
N LEU A 34 17.89 11.59 19.86
CA LEU A 34 16.49 11.95 20.08
C LEU A 34 16.30 12.75 21.39
N SER A 35 16.93 12.33 22.48
CA SER A 35 16.83 13.02 23.77
C SER A 35 17.43 14.43 23.74
N GLU A 36 18.51 14.62 22.99
CA GLU A 36 19.23 15.89 22.85
C GLU A 36 18.67 16.77 21.71
N ARG A 37 17.64 16.29 20.99
CA ARG A 37 17.05 16.95 19.80
C ARG A 37 18.09 17.23 18.69
N TYR A 38 19.08 16.37 18.57
CA TYR A 38 20.13 16.46 17.55
C TYR A 38 19.89 15.43 16.45
N HIS A 39 19.16 15.84 15.40
CA HIS A 39 18.61 14.91 14.40
C HIS A 39 19.52 14.64 13.20
N ALA A 40 20.48 15.52 12.90
CA ALA A 40 21.37 15.40 11.73
C ALA A 40 22.11 14.04 11.60
N PRO A 41 22.57 13.37 12.67
CA PRO A 41 23.26 12.08 12.54
C PRO A 41 22.33 10.89 12.27
N ILE A 42 21.02 11.04 12.45
CA ILE A 42 20.05 9.93 12.43
C ILE A 42 20.13 9.15 11.12
N TYR A 43 20.26 9.85 9.99
CA TYR A 43 20.43 9.24 8.67
C TYR A 43 21.59 8.21 8.62
N TYR A 44 22.74 8.59 9.17
CA TYR A 44 23.93 7.73 9.20
C TYR A 44 23.77 6.57 10.18
N LEU A 45 23.15 6.82 11.35
CA LEU A 45 22.90 5.77 12.34
C LEU A 45 21.92 4.72 11.80
N ALA A 46 20.84 5.15 11.15
CA ALA A 46 19.88 4.27 10.49
C ALA A 46 20.55 3.46 9.36
N SER A 47 21.42 4.10 8.57
CA SER A 47 22.20 3.43 7.51
C SER A 47 23.15 2.36 8.06
N LEU A 48 23.84 2.64 9.17
CA LEU A 48 24.71 1.66 9.84
C LEU A 48 23.91 0.46 10.36
N ILE A 49 22.76 0.68 10.98
CA ILE A 49 21.90 -0.42 11.45
C ILE A 49 21.37 -1.22 10.26
N ARG A 50 20.92 -0.55 9.19
CA ARG A 50 20.50 -1.22 7.96
C ARG A 50 21.59 -2.12 7.43
N TYR A 51 22.82 -1.62 7.31
CA TYR A 51 23.96 -2.43 6.87
C TYR A 51 24.19 -3.64 7.79
N THR A 52 24.06 -3.48 9.12
CA THR A 52 24.22 -4.61 10.05
C THR A 52 23.12 -5.67 9.90
N LEU A 53 21.91 -5.26 9.56
CA LEU A 53 20.81 -6.16 9.25
C LEU A 53 20.98 -6.80 7.87
N ASP A 54 21.47 -6.07 6.87
CA ASP A 54 21.76 -6.64 5.54
C ASP A 54 22.82 -7.75 5.62
N LEU A 55 23.74 -7.70 6.60
CA LEU A 55 24.72 -8.76 6.84
C LEU A 55 24.07 -10.05 7.38
N ASN A 56 23.17 -9.95 8.35
CA ASN A 56 22.46 -11.11 8.90
C ASN A 56 21.18 -10.72 9.68
N ALA A 57 20.12 -10.36 8.97
CA ALA A 57 18.87 -9.90 9.58
C ALA A 57 18.21 -10.96 10.45
N THR A 58 18.27 -12.24 10.04
CA THR A 58 17.58 -13.34 10.72
C THR A 58 18.17 -13.65 12.08
N ALA A 59 19.49 -13.52 12.24
CA ALA A 59 20.14 -13.67 13.54
C ALA A 59 20.08 -12.38 14.39
N VAL A 60 20.18 -11.20 13.77
CA VAL A 60 20.35 -9.94 14.52
C VAL A 60 19.01 -9.30 14.90
N ALA A 61 18.02 -9.29 14.01
CA ALA A 61 16.76 -8.57 14.22
C ALA A 61 16.02 -8.98 15.51
N PRO A 62 15.84 -10.28 15.83
CA PRO A 62 15.16 -10.72 17.05
C PRO A 62 15.77 -10.12 18.34
N HIS A 63 17.07 -9.88 18.35
CA HIS A 63 17.78 -9.39 19.54
C HIS A 63 17.78 -7.86 19.70
N ILE A 64 17.43 -7.11 18.65
CA ILE A 64 17.44 -5.64 18.67
C ILE A 64 16.04 -5.03 18.66
N ILE A 65 14.99 -5.80 18.35
CA ILE A 65 13.58 -5.35 18.31
C ILE A 65 13.16 -4.47 19.49
N PRO A 66 13.41 -4.86 20.77
CA PRO A 66 12.92 -4.10 21.92
C PRO A 66 13.47 -2.67 21.97
N SER A 67 14.65 -2.44 21.39
CA SER A 67 15.28 -1.11 21.31
C SER A 67 15.00 -0.43 19.97
N LEU A 68 15.00 -1.18 18.87
CA LEU A 68 14.84 -0.67 17.51
C LEU A 68 13.46 -0.04 17.29
N ILE A 69 12.39 -0.76 17.64
CA ILE A 69 11.02 -0.33 17.32
C ILE A 69 10.64 0.98 18.04
N PRO A 70 10.88 1.15 19.35
CA PRO A 70 10.56 2.41 20.02
C PRO A 70 11.36 3.60 19.48
N VAL A 71 12.63 3.40 19.13
CA VAL A 71 13.48 4.45 18.54
C VAL A 71 12.97 4.85 17.16
N CYS A 72 12.68 3.88 16.29
CA CYS A 72 12.16 4.14 14.95
C CYS A 72 10.77 4.79 14.98
N THR A 73 9.83 4.25 15.74
CA THR A 73 8.46 4.79 15.84
C THR A 73 8.43 6.21 16.40
N THR A 74 9.22 6.48 17.44
CA THR A 74 9.40 7.85 17.98
C THR A 74 9.99 8.79 16.93
N THR A 75 11.02 8.34 16.21
CA THR A 75 11.65 9.15 15.16
C THR A 75 10.69 9.44 14.01
N CYS A 76 9.91 8.46 13.55
CA CYS A 76 8.89 8.67 12.51
C CYS A 76 7.79 9.62 13.00
N ARG A 77 7.35 9.51 14.26
CA ARG A 77 6.32 10.38 14.86
C ARG A 77 6.68 11.86 14.83
N LEU A 78 7.96 12.19 15.02
CA LEU A 78 8.46 13.56 14.96
C LEU A 78 8.06 14.28 13.65
N VAL A 79 8.01 13.55 12.53
CA VAL A 79 7.61 14.08 11.22
C VAL A 79 6.15 13.73 10.87
N ALA A 80 5.72 12.51 11.16
CA ALA A 80 4.42 11.99 10.79
C ALA A 80 3.26 12.69 11.52
N GLN A 81 3.46 13.06 12.80
CA GLN A 81 2.42 13.70 13.59
C GLN A 81 2.10 15.13 13.09
N PRO A 82 3.10 16.01 12.83
CA PRO A 82 2.85 17.28 12.16
C PRO A 82 2.13 17.13 10.82
N ARG A 83 2.50 16.13 9.99
CA ARG A 83 1.80 15.86 8.72
C ARG A 83 0.35 15.47 8.92
N TYR A 84 0.09 14.64 9.93
CA TYR A 84 -1.26 14.18 10.23
C TYR A 84 -2.20 15.33 10.62
N TYR A 85 -1.71 16.28 11.41
CA TYR A 85 -2.47 17.47 11.84
C TYR A 85 -2.48 18.60 10.80
N SER A 86 -1.50 18.65 9.89
CA SER A 86 -1.49 19.60 8.78
C SER A 86 -2.72 19.39 7.86
N PRO A 87 -3.36 20.44 7.34
CA PRO A 87 -4.52 20.28 6.45
C PRO A 87 -4.18 19.49 5.18
N ASP A 88 -3.02 19.75 4.57
CA ASP A 88 -2.58 19.19 3.28
C ASP A 88 -1.47 18.12 3.42
N GLY A 89 -0.95 17.91 4.63
CA GLY A 89 0.19 17.01 4.87
C GLY A 89 1.54 17.60 4.45
N ASN A 90 1.58 18.83 3.93
CA ASN A 90 2.81 19.46 3.50
C ASN A 90 3.48 20.17 4.69
N LEU A 91 4.74 19.82 4.96
CA LEU A 91 5.52 20.48 6.01
C LEU A 91 6.38 21.62 5.50
N ALA A 92 6.56 21.77 4.18
CA ALA A 92 7.45 22.78 3.61
C ALA A 92 6.97 24.21 3.91
N SER A 93 5.66 24.40 4.04
CA SER A 93 4.96 25.65 4.35
C SER A 93 4.57 25.80 5.82
N HIS A 94 4.99 24.87 6.69
CA HIS A 94 4.60 24.86 8.10
C HIS A 94 5.10 26.14 8.83
N PRO A 95 4.29 26.78 9.70
CA PRO A 95 4.67 28.03 10.36
C PRO A 95 5.89 27.88 11.29
N ASP A 96 6.11 26.70 11.85
CA ASP A 96 7.26 26.40 12.72
C ASP A 96 8.48 25.93 11.91
N ASN A 97 9.57 26.72 11.97
CA ASN A 97 10.84 26.41 11.34
C ASN A 97 11.49 25.12 11.86
N VAL A 98 11.26 24.75 13.13
CA VAL A 98 11.82 23.52 13.70
C VAL A 98 11.22 22.29 13.02
N ILE A 99 9.90 22.29 12.79
CA ILE A 99 9.20 21.22 12.09
C ILE A 99 9.63 21.14 10.62
N ARG A 100 9.85 22.29 9.98
CA ARG A 100 10.40 22.33 8.62
C ARG A 100 11.78 21.67 8.58
N GLN A 101 12.68 22.05 9.47
CA GLN A 101 14.02 21.46 9.54
C GLN A 101 13.98 19.95 9.82
N LEU A 102 13.12 19.52 10.74
CA LEU A 102 12.92 18.13 11.09
C LEU A 102 12.52 17.26 9.89
N SER A 103 11.73 17.82 8.97
CA SER A 103 11.33 17.13 7.73
C SER A 103 12.49 16.93 6.74
N TYR A 104 13.56 17.72 6.84
CA TYR A 104 14.79 17.56 6.05
C TYR A 104 15.81 16.65 6.74
N ASP A 105 15.90 16.72 8.07
CA ASP A 105 16.88 15.95 8.84
C ASP A 105 16.49 14.47 9.02
N ILE A 106 15.20 14.14 8.93
CA ILE A 106 14.68 12.78 9.15
C ILE A 106 14.03 12.23 7.88
N ASP A 107 14.66 11.19 7.32
CA ASP A 107 14.07 10.37 6.26
C ASP A 107 13.18 9.25 6.87
N VAL A 108 11.86 9.48 6.86
CA VAL A 108 10.88 8.50 7.36
C VAL A 108 10.86 7.22 6.53
N THR A 109 11.06 7.32 5.21
CA THR A 109 11.07 6.18 4.30
C THR A 109 12.21 5.23 4.65
N GLN A 110 13.41 5.75 4.92
CA GLN A 110 14.57 4.95 5.33
C GLN A 110 14.30 4.19 6.63
N ILE A 111 13.64 4.83 7.59
CA ILE A 111 13.33 4.23 8.89
C ILE A 111 12.25 3.13 8.74
N LEU A 112 11.21 3.37 7.94
CA LEU A 112 10.22 2.34 7.63
C LEU A 112 10.83 1.15 6.86
N ALA A 113 11.74 1.40 5.93
CA ALA A 113 12.48 0.35 5.24
C ALA A 113 13.36 -0.47 6.20
N LEU A 114 13.98 0.19 7.18
CA LEU A 114 14.72 -0.48 8.25
C LEU A 114 13.80 -1.38 9.10
N LEU A 115 12.61 -0.87 9.48
CA LEU A 115 11.61 -1.67 10.18
C LEU A 115 11.13 -2.86 9.33
N HIS A 116 10.93 -2.67 8.03
CA HIS A 116 10.53 -3.73 7.12
C HIS A 116 11.60 -4.82 7.02
N LEU A 117 12.88 -4.45 6.88
CA LEU A 117 13.99 -5.40 6.87
C LEU A 117 14.08 -6.18 8.19
N ALA A 118 13.92 -5.50 9.33
CA ALA A 118 13.88 -6.15 10.63
C ALA A 118 12.69 -7.12 10.75
N ALA A 119 11.51 -6.73 10.25
CA ALA A 119 10.32 -7.57 10.23
C ALA A 119 10.54 -8.84 9.40
N LEU A 120 11.09 -8.72 8.20
CA LEU A 120 11.45 -9.86 7.33
C LEU A 120 12.45 -10.80 8.01
N GLY A 121 13.45 -10.26 8.72
CA GLY A 121 14.38 -11.06 9.53
C GLY A 121 13.69 -11.91 10.60
N CYS A 122 12.52 -11.46 11.07
CA CYS A 122 11.76 -12.12 12.14
C CYS A 122 10.72 -13.13 11.64
N VAL A 123 10.45 -13.20 10.33
CA VAL A 123 9.49 -14.14 9.73
C VAL A 123 10.00 -15.59 9.76
N VAL A 124 11.31 -15.81 9.94
CA VAL A 124 11.91 -17.15 9.80
C VAL A 124 11.57 -18.05 11.01
N PRO A 125 10.93 -19.21 10.79
CA PRO A 125 10.42 -20.05 11.87
C PRO A 125 11.48 -20.80 12.70
N ASN A 126 12.76 -20.80 12.29
CA ASN A 126 13.82 -21.58 12.95
C ASN A 126 15.18 -20.85 12.91
N ALA A 127 15.25 -19.62 13.42
CA ALA A 127 16.57 -19.04 13.69
C ALA A 127 17.22 -19.82 14.85
N PRO A 128 18.43 -20.39 14.70
CA PRO A 128 19.16 -20.94 15.83
C PRO A 128 19.38 -19.79 16.81
N SER A 129 18.69 -19.85 17.95
CA SER A 129 18.90 -18.91 19.05
C SER A 129 20.39 -18.90 19.37
N LEU A 130 21.01 -17.71 19.40
CA LEU A 130 22.40 -17.56 19.85
C LEU A 130 22.63 -18.21 21.23
N ASN A 131 21.57 -18.35 22.04
CA ASN A 131 21.62 -18.99 23.36
C ASN A 131 21.54 -20.53 23.31
N ALA A 132 21.32 -21.16 22.14
CA ALA A 132 21.20 -22.62 22.03
C ALA A 132 22.56 -23.35 22.04
N ALA A 133 23.68 -22.62 21.88
CA ALA A 133 25.02 -23.20 21.90
C ALA A 133 25.60 -23.37 23.32
N GLY A 134 24.93 -22.84 24.36
CA GLY A 134 25.29 -23.04 25.76
C GLY A 134 24.24 -23.88 26.47
N GLY A 135 24.58 -25.12 26.84
CA GLY A 135 23.69 -26.09 27.48
C GLY A 135 23.17 -25.68 28.86
N ALA A 136 22.26 -24.71 28.91
CA ALA A 136 21.49 -24.34 30.07
C ALA A 136 20.01 -24.24 29.70
N ASP A 137 19.15 -24.78 30.58
CA ASP A 137 17.69 -24.83 30.52
C ASP A 137 17.01 -23.46 30.32
N VAL A 138 17.15 -22.84 29.15
CA VAL A 138 16.38 -21.65 28.77
C VAL A 138 15.10 -22.13 28.11
N ALA A 139 13.98 -21.90 28.79
CA ALA A 139 12.64 -22.21 28.28
C ALA A 139 12.49 -21.69 26.85
N PRO A 140 11.83 -22.44 25.93
CA PRO A 140 11.62 -21.99 24.57
C PRO A 140 10.94 -20.61 24.57
N PRO A 141 11.29 -19.72 23.61
CA PRO A 141 10.65 -18.42 23.51
C PRO A 141 9.13 -18.64 23.42
N GLN A 142 8.38 -17.97 24.30
CA GLN A 142 6.92 -18.14 24.41
C GLN A 142 6.19 -17.73 23.12
N HIS A 143 6.82 -16.90 22.30
CA HIS A 143 6.29 -16.37 21.05
C HIS A 143 7.37 -16.35 19.97
N SER A 144 6.97 -16.45 18.69
CA SER A 144 7.91 -16.28 17.58
C SER A 144 8.45 -14.84 17.52
N PRO A 145 9.65 -14.61 16.97
CA PRO A 145 10.20 -13.26 16.82
C PRO A 145 9.27 -12.30 16.05
N GLN A 146 8.53 -12.82 15.07
CA GLN A 146 7.52 -12.05 14.32
C GLN A 146 6.38 -11.56 15.23
N VAL A 147 5.91 -12.40 16.17
CA VAL A 147 4.88 -12.01 17.14
C VAL A 147 5.40 -10.92 18.08
N GLU A 148 6.65 -11.05 18.55
CA GLU A 148 7.28 -10.04 19.40
C GLU A 148 7.47 -8.70 18.68
N PHE A 149 7.84 -8.74 17.40
CA PHE A 149 7.92 -7.55 16.55
C PHE A 149 6.57 -6.80 16.52
N TRP A 150 5.50 -7.49 16.14
CA TRP A 150 4.18 -6.87 15.98
C TRP A 150 3.46 -6.55 17.30
N ARG A 151 3.84 -7.19 18.40
CA ARG A 151 3.39 -6.82 19.75
C ARG A 151 4.05 -5.52 20.25
N THR A 152 5.26 -5.23 19.76
CA THR A 152 5.99 -4.01 20.14
C THR A 152 5.55 -2.80 19.30
N ILE A 153 5.06 -3.02 18.08
CA ILE A 153 4.47 -1.95 17.26
C ILE A 153 3.10 -1.55 17.80
N GLU A 154 2.93 -0.26 18.05
CA GLU A 154 1.65 0.30 18.51
C GLU A 154 0.65 0.46 17.34
N PRO A 155 -0.63 0.05 17.49
CA PRO A 155 -1.66 0.21 16.46
C PRO A 155 -1.82 1.65 15.96
N ASP A 156 -1.74 2.63 16.85
CA ASP A 156 -1.86 4.05 16.49
C ASP A 156 -0.78 4.53 15.56
N PHE A 157 0.43 3.99 15.71
CA PHE A 157 1.52 4.28 14.79
C PHE A 157 1.15 3.82 13.38
N VAL A 158 0.68 2.59 13.22
CA VAL A 158 0.28 2.04 11.92
C VAL A 158 -0.85 2.86 11.30
N LEU A 159 -1.93 3.13 12.05
CA LEU A 159 -3.08 3.88 11.55
C LEU A 159 -2.72 5.32 11.17
N MET A 160 -1.84 5.97 11.93
CA MET A 160 -1.33 7.30 11.60
C MET A 160 -0.47 7.26 10.33
N MET A 161 0.42 6.28 10.17
CA MET A 161 1.27 6.12 8.98
C MET A 161 0.47 5.72 7.73
N LEU A 162 -0.70 5.09 7.89
CA LEU A 162 -1.67 4.84 6.82
C LEU A 162 -2.56 6.07 6.52
N SER A 163 -2.22 7.28 6.97
CA SER A 163 -2.95 8.48 6.57
C SER A 163 -2.66 8.85 5.10
N PRO A 164 -3.66 9.28 4.31
CA PRO A 164 -3.46 9.76 2.93
C PRO A 164 -2.63 11.05 2.83
N LYS A 165 -2.31 11.67 3.97
CA LYS A 165 -1.48 12.88 4.06
C LYS A 165 0.02 12.60 3.97
N HIS A 166 0.43 11.34 4.04
CA HIS A 166 1.84 10.97 3.89
C HIS A 166 2.23 10.91 2.41
N PRO A 167 3.49 11.25 2.07
CA PRO A 167 3.98 11.16 0.70
C PRO A 167 4.02 9.71 0.21
N GLU A 168 4.03 9.53 -1.11
CA GLU A 168 4.01 8.22 -1.79
C GLU A 168 5.01 7.22 -1.20
N ARG A 169 6.25 7.65 -0.98
CA ARG A 169 7.34 6.77 -0.52
C ARG A 169 7.10 6.23 0.89
N ASP A 170 6.60 7.06 1.80
CA ASP A 170 6.30 6.67 3.17
C ASP A 170 5.07 5.75 3.20
N TRP A 171 4.06 6.04 2.39
CA TRP A 171 2.87 5.22 2.26
C TRP A 171 3.19 3.83 1.71
N LEU A 172 3.98 3.73 0.63
CA LEU A 172 4.42 2.44 0.10
C LEU A 172 5.25 1.65 1.12
N ALA A 173 6.09 2.34 1.89
CA ALA A 173 6.91 1.70 2.91
C ALA A 173 6.09 1.12 4.08
N ILE A 174 5.03 1.81 4.55
CA ILE A 174 4.15 1.26 5.59
C ILE A 174 3.28 0.12 5.05
N ILE A 175 2.83 0.21 3.80
CA ILE A 175 2.10 -0.89 3.14
C ILE A 175 2.99 -2.13 3.03
N GLY A 176 4.23 -1.98 2.56
CA GLY A 176 5.20 -3.07 2.50
C GLY A 176 5.53 -3.65 3.88
N LEU A 177 5.61 -2.80 4.93
CA LEU A 177 5.78 -3.27 6.30
C LEU A 177 4.61 -4.17 6.72
N LEU A 178 3.36 -3.80 6.42
CA LEU A 178 2.17 -4.58 6.79
C LEU A 178 2.12 -5.96 6.14
N TRP A 179 2.79 -6.19 5.02
CA TRP A 179 2.86 -7.52 4.40
C TRP A 179 3.52 -8.55 5.31
N SER A 180 4.41 -8.11 6.22
CA SER A 180 5.04 -8.97 7.23
C SER A 180 4.21 -9.15 8.50
N SER A 181 3.00 -8.57 8.57
CA SER A 181 2.09 -8.63 9.74
C SER A 181 1.14 -9.82 9.75
N VAL A 182 1.23 -10.69 8.76
CA VAL A 182 0.36 -11.85 8.64
C VAL A 182 0.88 -12.97 9.54
N LEU A 183 0.09 -13.29 10.56
CA LEU A 183 0.34 -14.36 11.53
C LEU A 183 -0.85 -15.33 11.53
N PRO A 184 -0.68 -16.58 12.01
CA PRO A 184 -1.77 -17.57 11.99
C PRO A 184 -3.05 -17.13 12.72
N ALA A 185 -2.91 -16.30 13.75
CA ALA A 185 -4.00 -15.88 14.63
C ALA A 185 -4.24 -14.36 14.68
N SER A 186 -3.50 -13.57 13.92
CA SER A 186 -3.58 -12.10 13.94
C SER A 186 -3.14 -11.49 12.61
N VAL A 187 -3.66 -10.31 12.29
CA VAL A 187 -3.20 -9.48 11.18
C VAL A 187 -2.96 -8.07 11.69
N GLY A 188 -1.83 -7.47 11.33
CA GLY A 188 -1.43 -6.16 11.83
C GLY A 188 -0.79 -6.21 13.23
N PRO A 189 -0.67 -5.05 13.90
CA PRO A 189 -0.08 -4.95 15.24
C PRO A 189 -0.93 -5.67 16.29
N ILE A 190 -0.26 -6.32 17.25
CA ILE A 190 -0.93 -7.08 18.31
C ILE A 190 -1.11 -6.15 19.51
N PRO A 191 -2.36 -5.81 19.90
CA PRO A 191 -2.61 -4.90 21.00
C PRO A 191 -2.07 -5.47 22.32
N THR A 192 -1.37 -4.62 23.06
CA THR A 192 -1.07 -4.86 24.48
C THR A 192 -2.06 -4.06 25.32
N LYS A 193 -2.32 -4.50 26.55
CA LYS A 193 -3.19 -3.76 27.49
C LYS A 193 -2.73 -2.32 27.68
N VAL A 194 -1.41 -2.09 27.66
CA VAL A 194 -0.81 -0.74 27.72
C VAL A 194 -1.16 0.07 26.47
N SER A 195 -1.02 -0.52 25.29
CA SER A 195 -1.37 0.14 24.03
C SER A 195 -2.87 0.47 23.93
N MET A 196 -3.75 -0.41 24.40
CA MET A 196 -5.20 -0.16 24.40
C MET A 196 -5.62 0.90 25.44
N ALA A 197 -4.93 0.94 26.58
CA ALA A 197 -5.12 2.00 27.57
C ALA A 197 -4.68 3.37 27.04
N ALA A 198 -3.55 3.45 26.31
CA ALA A 198 -3.09 4.68 25.68
C ALA A 198 -4.08 5.23 24.64
N LEU A 199 -4.81 4.32 23.98
CA LEU A 199 -5.90 4.61 23.04
C LEU A 199 -7.20 5.12 23.70
N GLY A 200 -7.25 5.19 25.02
CA GLY A 200 -8.48 5.51 25.77
C GLY A 200 -9.53 4.39 25.70
N ARG A 201 -9.14 3.17 25.29
CA ARG A 201 -10.03 2.01 25.11
C ARG A 201 -9.71 0.86 26.07
N GLY A 202 -8.99 1.14 27.16
CA GLY A 202 -8.56 0.17 28.17
C GLY A 202 -9.67 -0.25 29.13
N ASP A 203 -10.84 -0.65 28.61
CA ASP A 203 -11.91 -1.20 29.45
C ASP A 203 -11.48 -2.58 29.98
N SER A 204 -11.38 -2.71 31.30
CA SER A 204 -10.94 -3.92 32.02
C SER A 204 -11.78 -5.19 31.74
N LYS A 205 -12.91 -5.05 31.04
CA LYS A 205 -13.82 -6.17 30.71
C LYS A 205 -13.58 -6.80 29.33
N ARG A 206 -12.83 -6.16 28.43
CA ARG A 206 -12.60 -6.69 27.08
C ARG A 206 -11.59 -7.82 27.09
N THR A 207 -11.82 -8.80 26.22
CA THR A 207 -10.89 -9.90 26.00
C THR A 207 -9.80 -9.50 24.99
N GLU A 208 -8.60 -10.07 25.12
CA GLU A 208 -7.51 -9.81 24.17
C GLU A 208 -7.89 -10.14 22.71
N ALA A 209 -8.81 -11.10 22.51
CA ALA A 209 -9.33 -11.47 21.20
C ALA A 209 -10.24 -10.39 20.58
N GLU A 210 -11.03 -9.68 21.40
CA GLU A 210 -11.87 -8.57 20.94
C GLU A 210 -11.03 -7.36 20.55
N ASP A 211 -10.04 -7.01 21.37
CA ASP A 211 -9.10 -5.92 21.06
C ASP A 211 -8.32 -6.22 19.77
N LEU A 212 -7.87 -7.47 19.60
CA LEU A 212 -7.19 -7.91 18.38
C LEU A 212 -8.08 -7.83 17.14
N ALA A 213 -9.35 -8.24 17.27
CA ALA A 213 -10.31 -8.13 16.17
C ALA A 213 -10.60 -6.67 15.80
N GLU A 214 -10.68 -5.77 16.78
CA GLU A 214 -10.87 -4.34 16.55
C GLU A 214 -9.69 -3.73 15.81
N VAL A 215 -8.45 -4.03 16.23
CA VAL A 215 -7.24 -3.55 15.56
C VAL A 215 -7.17 -4.08 14.13
N SER A 216 -7.40 -5.37 13.93
CA SER A 216 -7.40 -6.01 12.61
C SER A 216 -8.46 -5.37 11.69
N THR A 217 -9.66 -5.13 12.22
CA THR A 217 -10.75 -4.44 11.50
C THR A 217 -10.35 -3.01 11.15
N GLY A 218 -9.71 -2.28 12.07
CA GLY A 218 -9.22 -0.92 11.82
C GLY A 218 -8.19 -0.87 10.69
N VAL A 219 -7.22 -1.79 10.69
CA VAL A 219 -6.21 -1.89 9.62
C VAL A 219 -6.85 -2.26 8.29
N ILE A 220 -7.71 -3.28 8.25
CA ILE A 220 -8.44 -3.68 7.02
C ILE A 220 -9.31 -2.54 6.49
N SER A 221 -9.99 -1.82 7.38
CA SER A 221 -10.83 -0.67 7.00
C SER A 221 -10.01 0.46 6.37
N ARG A 222 -8.82 0.73 6.91
CA ARG A 222 -7.91 1.73 6.33
C ARG A 222 -7.32 1.27 5.00
N VAL A 223 -6.77 0.06 4.93
CA VAL A 223 -6.22 -0.49 3.68
C VAL A 223 -7.28 -0.54 2.58
N SER A 224 -8.48 -1.06 2.88
CA SER A 224 -9.56 -1.13 1.89
C SER A 224 -10.08 0.25 1.48
N SER A 225 -9.98 1.29 2.33
CA SER A 225 -10.39 2.64 1.93
C SER A 225 -9.58 3.18 0.76
N PHE A 226 -8.32 2.78 0.62
CA PHE A 226 -7.46 3.11 -0.53
C PHE A 226 -7.88 2.46 -1.85
N LEU A 227 -8.91 1.61 -1.86
CA LEU A 227 -9.55 1.13 -3.08
C LEU A 227 -10.63 2.09 -3.59
N VAL A 228 -11.00 3.13 -2.84
CA VAL A 228 -12.03 4.09 -3.26
C VAL A 228 -11.54 5.53 -3.08
N ASP A 229 -10.89 5.81 -1.97
CA ASP A 229 -10.39 7.13 -1.59
C ASP A 229 -8.87 7.19 -1.76
N MET A 230 -8.40 8.01 -2.71
CA MET A 230 -6.98 8.12 -3.04
C MET A 230 -6.28 9.20 -2.19
N PRO A 231 -4.98 9.03 -1.89
CA PRO A 231 -4.13 10.11 -1.39
C PRO A 231 -4.07 11.29 -2.36
N GLY A 232 -3.82 12.50 -1.84
CA GLY A 232 -3.78 13.72 -2.66
C GLY A 232 -2.69 13.73 -3.74
N TRP A 233 -1.65 12.89 -3.59
CA TRP A 233 -0.58 12.73 -4.57
C TRP A 233 -0.89 11.72 -5.70
N ALA A 234 -2.04 11.03 -5.64
CA ALA A 234 -2.53 10.11 -6.67
C ALA A 234 -3.83 10.66 -7.30
N PRO A 235 -3.71 11.52 -8.32
CA PRO A 235 -4.87 12.08 -9.02
C PRO A 235 -5.73 11.01 -9.69
N ARG A 236 -7.02 11.30 -9.86
CA ARG A 236 -7.95 10.39 -10.53
C ARG A 236 -7.58 10.20 -12.01
N GLY A 237 -7.64 8.97 -12.49
CA GLY A 237 -7.26 8.57 -13.84
C GLY A 237 -5.76 8.45 -14.09
N SER A 238 -4.91 8.61 -13.06
CA SER A 238 -3.46 8.48 -13.20
C SER A 238 -2.97 7.06 -12.96
N VAL A 239 -1.78 6.72 -13.50
CA VAL A 239 -1.07 5.46 -13.18
C VAL A 239 -0.85 5.32 -11.66
N LYS A 240 -0.68 6.44 -10.94
CA LYS A 240 -0.51 6.46 -9.49
C LYS A 240 -1.77 6.03 -8.75
N GLU A 241 -2.96 6.40 -9.24
CA GLU A 241 -4.23 5.88 -8.68
C GLU A 241 -4.28 4.36 -8.80
N LEU A 242 -3.98 3.82 -9.98
CA LEU A 242 -3.97 2.38 -10.20
C LEU A 242 -2.94 1.70 -9.27
N LYS A 243 -1.75 2.26 -9.15
CA LYS A 243 -0.69 1.77 -8.25
C LYS A 243 -1.15 1.73 -6.79
N VAL A 244 -1.88 2.73 -6.31
CA VAL A 244 -2.44 2.73 -4.94
C VAL A 244 -3.46 1.61 -4.77
N ARG A 245 -4.40 1.48 -5.71
CA ARG A 245 -5.43 0.44 -5.70
C ARG A 245 -4.80 -0.97 -5.72
N PHE A 246 -3.79 -1.16 -6.56
CA PHE A 246 -3.05 -2.41 -6.69
C PHE A 246 -2.34 -2.79 -5.39
N ASN A 247 -1.61 -1.85 -4.79
CA ASN A 247 -0.92 -2.10 -3.52
C ASN A 247 -1.90 -2.35 -2.36
N ALA A 248 -3.05 -1.66 -2.35
CA ALA A 248 -4.10 -1.91 -1.37
C ALA A 248 -4.71 -3.31 -1.54
N LEU A 249 -5.07 -3.71 -2.77
CA LEU A 249 -5.60 -5.03 -3.08
C LEU A 249 -4.62 -6.14 -2.68
N ARG A 250 -3.36 -6.04 -3.11
CA ARG A 250 -2.30 -7.00 -2.78
C ARG A 250 -2.08 -7.13 -1.27
N THR A 251 -2.25 -6.05 -0.52
CA THR A 251 -2.19 -6.11 0.95
C THR A 251 -3.35 -6.92 1.54
N LEU A 252 -4.56 -6.76 1.00
CA LEU A 252 -5.73 -7.54 1.42
C LEU A 252 -5.58 -9.02 1.03
N GLU A 253 -5.02 -9.31 -0.15
CA GLU A 253 -4.67 -10.67 -0.57
C GLU A 253 -3.67 -11.32 0.39
N ILE A 254 -2.61 -10.59 0.74
CA ILE A 254 -1.62 -11.05 1.71
C ILE A 254 -2.29 -11.33 3.06
N PHE A 255 -3.20 -10.47 3.52
CA PHE A 255 -3.97 -10.74 4.75
C PHE A 255 -4.84 -12.00 4.64
N ALA A 256 -5.47 -12.23 3.48
CA ALA A 256 -6.29 -13.41 3.21
C ALA A 256 -5.50 -14.73 3.14
N THR A 257 -4.16 -14.69 3.02
CA THR A 257 -3.33 -15.92 3.11
C THR A 257 -3.41 -16.58 4.49
N SER A 258 -3.73 -15.83 5.55
CA SER A 258 -4.00 -16.39 6.87
C SER A 258 -5.49 -16.73 7.04
N PRO A 259 -5.84 -17.87 7.67
CA PRO A 259 -7.23 -18.20 7.97
C PRO A 259 -7.93 -17.12 8.82
N TYR A 260 -7.19 -16.54 9.78
CA TYR A 260 -7.70 -15.44 10.60
C TYR A 260 -8.00 -14.20 9.74
N GLY A 261 -7.06 -13.76 8.90
CA GLY A 261 -7.23 -12.59 8.05
C GLY A 261 -8.33 -12.77 7.02
N ALA A 262 -8.42 -13.94 6.38
CA ALA A 262 -9.52 -14.29 5.47
C ALA A 262 -10.88 -14.20 6.17
N ALA A 263 -10.99 -14.76 7.39
CA ALA A 263 -12.22 -14.66 8.18
C ALA A 263 -12.56 -13.21 8.58
N GLN A 264 -11.57 -12.39 8.94
CA GLN A 264 -11.79 -10.97 9.25
C GLN A 264 -12.23 -10.17 8.02
N LEU A 265 -11.63 -10.42 6.85
CA LEU A 265 -12.04 -9.81 5.58
C LEU A 265 -13.48 -10.21 5.21
N ALA A 266 -13.81 -11.48 5.38
CA ALA A 266 -15.14 -12.02 5.15
C ALA A 266 -16.19 -11.43 6.11
N ARG A 267 -15.81 -11.08 7.35
CA ARG A 267 -16.69 -10.39 8.31
C ARG A 267 -16.81 -8.89 8.05
N HIS A 268 -15.77 -8.25 7.52
CA HIS A 268 -15.73 -6.81 7.35
C HIS A 268 -16.81 -6.31 6.37
N ASP A 269 -17.59 -5.32 6.79
CA ASP A 269 -18.75 -4.85 6.01
C ASP A 269 -18.36 -4.12 4.73
N LEU A 270 -17.30 -3.31 4.78
CA LEU A 270 -16.93 -2.42 3.66
C LEU A 270 -15.81 -2.97 2.76
N ALA A 271 -15.16 -4.08 3.11
CA ALA A 271 -13.95 -4.49 2.39
C ALA A 271 -14.31 -5.00 0.99
N ILE A 272 -15.23 -5.97 0.93
CA ILE A 272 -15.71 -6.56 -0.32
C ILE A 272 -16.41 -5.51 -1.21
N PRO A 273 -17.34 -4.66 -0.71
CA PRO A 273 -17.94 -3.60 -1.54
C PRO A 273 -16.93 -2.61 -2.14
N ARG A 274 -15.85 -2.28 -1.40
CA ARG A 274 -14.79 -1.39 -1.90
C ARG A 274 -13.96 -2.06 -2.99
N VAL A 275 -13.66 -3.36 -2.86
CA VAL A 275 -13.00 -4.14 -3.92
C VAL A 275 -13.87 -4.20 -5.17
N VAL A 276 -15.15 -4.51 -5.04
CA VAL A 276 -16.11 -4.51 -6.17
C VAL A 276 -16.17 -3.14 -6.84
N THR A 277 -16.15 -2.06 -6.06
CA THR A 277 -16.15 -0.70 -6.61
C THR A 277 -14.87 -0.40 -7.40
N ALA A 278 -13.71 -0.79 -6.89
CA ALA A 278 -12.43 -0.63 -7.60
C ALA A 278 -12.34 -1.51 -8.85
N TRP A 279 -12.84 -2.74 -8.77
CA TRP A 279 -12.88 -3.68 -9.87
C TRP A 279 -13.78 -3.17 -11.01
N SER A 280 -14.99 -2.69 -10.68
CA SER A 280 -15.90 -2.07 -11.64
C SER A 280 -15.31 -0.81 -12.27
N TRP A 281 -14.61 0.02 -11.48
CA TRP A 281 -13.88 1.18 -11.98
C TRP A 281 -12.82 0.79 -13.01
N ALA A 282 -11.98 -0.22 -12.72
CA ALA A 282 -10.92 -0.64 -13.63
C ALA A 282 -11.47 -1.13 -14.98
N ILE A 283 -12.58 -1.87 -14.95
CA ILE A 283 -13.29 -2.29 -16.17
C ILE A 283 -13.80 -1.07 -16.95
N ASN A 284 -14.45 -0.11 -16.29
CA ASN A 284 -14.93 1.11 -16.96
C ASN A 284 -13.78 1.89 -17.61
N CYS A 285 -12.62 1.98 -16.94
CA CYS A 285 -11.44 2.64 -17.51
C CYS A 285 -10.95 1.97 -18.79
N MET A 286 -11.09 0.65 -18.96
CA MET A 286 -10.73 -0.01 -20.21
C MET A 286 -11.59 0.47 -21.40
N TYR A 287 -12.87 0.80 -21.16
CA TYR A 287 -13.75 1.35 -22.21
C TYR A 287 -13.59 2.86 -22.40
N ASP A 288 -13.18 3.60 -21.38
CA ASP A 288 -12.96 5.05 -21.49
C ASP A 288 -11.76 5.38 -22.42
N VAL A 289 -10.79 4.46 -22.54
CA VAL A 289 -9.60 4.61 -23.40
C VAL A 289 -9.96 4.55 -24.91
N ASP A 290 -11.16 4.09 -25.27
CA ASP A 290 -11.65 4.08 -26.67
C ASP A 290 -11.98 5.47 -27.24
N GLY A 291 -11.90 6.55 -26.45
CA GLY A 291 -11.88 7.92 -26.98
C GLY A 291 -10.58 8.26 -27.73
N GLY A 292 -9.55 7.42 -27.65
CA GLY A 292 -8.19 7.70 -28.10
C GLY A 292 -7.45 6.51 -28.68
N LEU A 293 -8.10 5.67 -29.51
CA LEU A 293 -7.36 4.75 -30.38
C LEU A 293 -6.24 5.54 -31.10
N PRO A 294 -4.95 5.15 -30.99
CA PRO A 294 -3.91 5.78 -31.76
C PRO A 294 -4.24 5.56 -33.23
N LYS A 295 -4.59 6.64 -33.93
CA LYS A 295 -4.78 6.62 -35.38
C LYS A 295 -3.51 6.04 -35.98
N LYS A 296 -3.62 4.87 -36.63
CA LYS A 296 -2.55 4.32 -37.47
C LYS A 296 -1.98 5.47 -38.32
N PRO A 297 -0.64 5.64 -38.38
CA PRO A 297 -0.06 6.64 -39.26
C PRO A 297 -0.45 6.26 -40.69
N THR A 298 -1.38 7.01 -41.25
CA THR A 298 -1.68 6.92 -42.68
C THR A 298 -0.46 7.44 -43.41
N SER A 299 0.24 6.52 -44.07
CA SER A 299 1.29 6.84 -45.02
C SER A 299 0.70 7.78 -46.08
N LYS A 300 1.06 9.06 -46.04
CA LYS A 300 0.80 10.00 -47.12
C LYS A 300 1.67 9.60 -48.32
N SER A 301 1.11 8.80 -49.23
CA SER A 301 1.51 8.84 -50.62
C SER A 301 0.82 10.01 -51.32
N ASP A 302 1.52 10.50 -52.34
CA ASP A 302 1.01 11.34 -53.44
C ASP A 302 0.97 12.86 -53.23
N LYS A 303 2.15 13.43 -53.47
CA LYS A 303 2.30 14.73 -54.14
C LYS A 303 1.91 14.60 -55.61
N SER A 304 1.03 15.46 -56.08
CA SER A 304 1.04 16.02 -57.44
C SER A 304 0.41 17.41 -57.35
N GLU A 305 1.20 18.49 -57.53
CA GLU A 305 1.19 19.34 -58.75
C GLU A 305 -0.20 19.92 -59.04
N SER A 306 -0.43 21.21 -59.29
CA SER A 306 0.32 22.41 -59.66
C SER A 306 -0.74 23.55 -59.63
N LYS A 307 -0.47 24.86 -59.44
CA LYS A 307 -0.12 25.88 -60.47
C LYS A 307 -0.54 27.23 -59.85
N LYS A 308 0.36 28.21 -59.61
CA LYS A 308 0.56 29.48 -60.39
C LYS A 308 -0.76 30.24 -60.69
N THR A 309 -1.00 31.52 -60.39
CA THR A 309 -0.24 32.79 -60.62
C THR A 309 -1.07 33.99 -60.05
N VAL A 310 -0.53 34.97 -59.33
CA VAL A 310 -0.02 36.33 -59.72
C VAL A 310 -1.05 37.50 -59.70
N ASP A 311 -0.60 38.58 -59.05
CA ASP A 311 -0.90 40.04 -59.15
C ASP A 311 -2.17 40.71 -58.58
N GLY A 312 -1.94 41.82 -57.84
CA GLY A 312 -2.62 43.10 -58.09
C GLY A 312 -3.15 43.93 -56.90
N ASP A 313 -2.28 44.75 -56.30
CA ASP A 313 -2.46 46.15 -55.83
C ASP A 313 -3.79 46.69 -55.25
N ALA A 314 -3.74 47.26 -54.04
CA ALA A 314 -4.17 48.64 -53.70
C ALA A 314 -4.03 48.95 -52.18
N MET A 315 -3.47 50.12 -51.88
CA MET A 315 -3.28 50.73 -50.55
C MET A 315 -4.60 51.11 -49.86
N ASP A 316 -4.66 51.22 -48.51
CA ASP A 316 -4.48 52.51 -47.80
C ASP A 316 -4.75 52.44 -46.26
N VAL A 317 -4.05 53.33 -45.55
CA VAL A 317 -4.25 53.92 -44.20
C VAL A 317 -3.71 53.24 -42.92
N ASP A 318 -2.77 53.99 -42.35
CA ASP A 318 -2.11 54.00 -41.04
C ASP A 318 -2.94 53.63 -39.80
N THR A 319 -2.35 52.83 -38.90
CA THR A 319 -2.33 53.17 -37.47
C THR A 319 -1.07 52.60 -36.81
N ALA A 320 -0.33 53.46 -36.13
CA ALA A 320 0.96 53.18 -35.53
C ALA A 320 0.86 52.45 -34.18
N GLU A 321 1.64 51.38 -34.01
CA GLU A 321 2.13 50.90 -32.71
C GLU A 321 3.62 50.52 -32.83
N PRO A 322 4.46 50.79 -31.81
CA PRO A 322 5.91 50.60 -31.86
C PRO A 322 6.34 49.12 -31.73
N PRO A 323 7.58 48.78 -32.13
CA PRO A 323 7.96 47.42 -32.50
C PRO A 323 8.16 46.49 -31.30
N ARG A 324 7.72 45.25 -31.52
CA ARG A 324 8.13 44.05 -30.78
C ARG A 324 9.55 43.69 -31.20
N ASP A 325 10.45 43.55 -30.23
CA ASP A 325 11.67 42.77 -30.42
C ASP A 325 11.42 41.34 -29.94
N GLU A 326 11.86 40.44 -30.80
CA GLU A 326 11.74 39.00 -30.78
C GLU A 326 12.63 38.38 -29.70
N ASP A 327 12.07 37.51 -28.87
CA ASP A 327 12.79 36.38 -28.27
C ASP A 327 11.85 35.17 -28.36
N GLU A 328 11.72 34.64 -29.57
CA GLU A 328 11.23 33.29 -29.82
C GLU A 328 12.26 32.28 -29.28
N THR A 329 12.15 31.93 -27.99
CA THR A 329 12.64 30.63 -27.52
C THR A 329 11.57 29.59 -27.82
N ASP A 330 11.67 29.05 -29.01
CA ASP A 330 11.06 27.81 -29.49
C ASP A 330 11.48 26.65 -28.55
N TRP A 331 10.65 26.34 -27.56
CA TRP A 331 10.81 25.16 -26.70
C TRP A 331 9.94 24.02 -27.26
N PRO A 332 10.53 22.91 -27.74
CA PRO A 332 9.76 21.78 -28.22
C PRO A 332 9.37 20.84 -27.08
N GLY A 333 8.08 20.49 -26.99
CA GLY A 333 7.62 19.19 -26.50
C GLY A 333 7.08 19.14 -25.07
N GLY A 334 5.77 19.40 -24.92
CA GLY A 334 4.98 19.08 -23.72
C GLY A 334 4.04 17.87 -23.90
N ASP A 335 4.05 17.20 -25.05
CA ASP A 335 3.03 16.19 -25.41
C ASP A 335 3.50 14.73 -25.17
N GLY A 336 4.72 14.53 -24.65
CA GLY A 336 5.34 13.21 -24.54
C GLY A 336 5.06 12.44 -23.23
N GLU A 337 4.82 13.13 -22.12
CA GLU A 337 4.63 12.48 -20.81
C GLU A 337 3.18 11.99 -20.59
N GLU A 338 2.17 12.73 -21.04
CA GLU A 338 0.76 12.33 -20.88
C GLU A 338 0.36 11.14 -21.77
N GLN A 339 0.98 11.01 -22.97
CA GLN A 339 0.74 9.86 -23.85
C GLN A 339 1.34 8.56 -23.30
N ASP A 340 2.44 8.63 -22.56
CA ASP A 340 3.09 7.45 -21.97
C ASP A 340 2.32 6.96 -20.73
N GLU A 341 1.79 7.87 -19.90
CA GLU A 341 0.99 7.48 -18.73
C GLU A 341 -0.32 6.74 -19.10
N GLY A 342 -1.02 7.18 -20.14
CA GLY A 342 -2.24 6.51 -20.60
C GLY A 342 -2.00 5.09 -21.11
N VAL A 343 -0.89 4.88 -21.83
CA VAL A 343 -0.48 3.55 -22.31
C VAL A 343 -0.08 2.63 -21.16
N GLN A 344 0.66 3.15 -20.17
CA GLN A 344 1.05 2.39 -18.98
C GLN A 344 -0.16 2.02 -18.12
N LEU A 345 -1.12 2.94 -17.96
CA LEU A 345 -2.37 2.68 -17.26
C LEU A 345 -3.13 1.54 -17.95
N PHE A 346 -3.34 1.64 -19.26
CA PHE A 346 -4.06 0.64 -20.02
C PHE A 346 -3.40 -0.75 -19.97
N ALA A 347 -2.06 -0.80 -19.98
CA ALA A 347 -1.32 -2.06 -19.87
C ALA A 347 -1.46 -2.76 -18.50
N GLN A 348 -1.67 -1.99 -17.42
CA GLN A 348 -1.76 -2.52 -16.04
C GLN A 348 -3.20 -2.82 -15.59
N LEU A 349 -4.22 -2.28 -16.28
CA LEU A 349 -5.62 -2.53 -15.95
C LEU A 349 -6.02 -4.03 -15.99
N PRO A 350 -5.63 -4.83 -17.01
CA PRO A 350 -5.96 -6.25 -17.06
C PRO A 350 -5.38 -7.06 -15.90
N GLU A 351 -4.16 -6.73 -15.47
CA GLU A 351 -3.50 -7.36 -14.32
C GLU A 351 -4.30 -7.10 -13.04
N PHE A 352 -4.68 -5.84 -12.80
CA PHE A 352 -5.50 -5.47 -11.65
C PHE A 352 -6.88 -6.14 -11.67
N ILE A 353 -7.53 -6.22 -12.84
CA ILE A 353 -8.84 -6.88 -12.99
C ILE A 353 -8.71 -8.36 -12.63
N SER A 354 -7.68 -9.03 -13.12
CA SER A 354 -7.43 -10.45 -12.87
C SER A 354 -7.16 -10.74 -11.39
N GLU A 355 -6.29 -9.95 -10.74
CA GLU A 355 -6.04 -10.05 -9.29
C GLU A 355 -7.34 -9.82 -8.49
N ALA A 356 -8.11 -8.78 -8.83
CA ALA A 356 -9.37 -8.48 -8.13
C ALA A 356 -10.41 -9.60 -8.28
N THR A 357 -10.54 -10.19 -9.48
CA THR A 357 -11.42 -11.33 -9.74
C THR A 357 -10.97 -12.55 -8.95
N PHE A 358 -9.68 -12.88 -8.98
CA PHE A 358 -9.12 -14.01 -8.24
C PHE A 358 -9.31 -13.85 -6.73
N PHE A 359 -9.07 -12.66 -6.19
CA PHE A 359 -9.27 -12.36 -4.77
C PHE A 359 -10.74 -12.49 -4.34
N LEU A 360 -11.67 -11.92 -5.12
CA LEU A 360 -13.11 -12.05 -4.85
C LEU A 360 -13.57 -13.50 -4.94
N HIS A 361 -13.15 -14.23 -5.97
CA HIS A 361 -13.45 -15.66 -6.13
C HIS A 361 -12.93 -16.46 -4.94
N THR A 362 -11.67 -16.25 -4.55
CA THR A 362 -11.06 -16.95 -3.42
C THR A 362 -11.82 -16.71 -2.12
N LEU A 363 -12.23 -15.47 -1.83
CA LEU A 363 -12.99 -15.17 -0.61
C LEU A 363 -14.42 -15.74 -0.65
N ILE A 364 -15.09 -15.71 -1.80
CA ILE A 364 -16.49 -16.12 -1.90
C ILE A 364 -16.63 -17.65 -1.94
N THR A 365 -15.71 -18.35 -2.62
CA THR A 365 -15.78 -19.82 -2.81
C THR A 365 -15.12 -20.61 -1.68
N ASN A 366 -14.17 -20.03 -0.95
CA ASN A 366 -13.45 -20.75 0.09
C ASN A 366 -14.39 -21.15 1.24
N PRO A 367 -14.42 -22.43 1.64
CA PRO A 367 -15.35 -22.94 2.66
C PRO A 367 -15.21 -22.24 4.02
N LEU A 368 -14.04 -21.67 4.34
CA LEU A 368 -13.80 -20.95 5.60
C LEU A 368 -14.49 -19.58 5.64
N THR A 369 -14.71 -18.96 4.47
CA THR A 369 -15.22 -17.59 4.34
C THR A 369 -16.61 -17.55 3.72
N ALA A 370 -16.97 -18.51 2.87
CA ALA A 370 -18.28 -18.62 2.22
C ALA A 370 -19.44 -18.59 3.25
N GLY A 371 -19.34 -19.37 4.33
CA GLY A 371 -20.35 -19.38 5.39
C GLY A 371 -20.43 -18.10 6.22
N ILE A 372 -19.35 -17.30 6.24
CA ILE A 372 -19.31 -16.00 6.94
C ILE A 372 -19.92 -14.91 6.06
N ILE A 373 -19.59 -14.91 4.77
CA ILE A 373 -20.14 -13.98 3.79
C ILE A 373 -21.64 -14.24 3.62
N GLY A 374 -22.06 -15.50 3.63
CA GLY A 374 -23.44 -15.89 3.43
C GLY A 374 -23.92 -15.44 2.05
N ASN A 375 -24.84 -14.47 2.03
CA ASN A 375 -25.30 -13.88 0.78
C ASN A 375 -24.47 -12.65 0.39
N ILE A 376 -23.70 -12.80 -0.70
CA ILE A 376 -22.88 -11.73 -1.25
C ILE A 376 -23.71 -10.53 -1.72
N THR A 377 -24.91 -10.74 -2.29
CA THR A 377 -25.74 -9.63 -2.81
C THR A 377 -26.31 -8.79 -1.69
N GLU A 378 -26.77 -9.41 -0.59
CA GLU A 378 -27.19 -8.72 0.63
C GLU A 378 -26.04 -7.95 1.26
N LYS A 379 -24.85 -8.56 1.34
CA LYS A 379 -23.67 -7.90 1.88
C LYS A 379 -23.30 -6.65 1.06
N LEU A 380 -23.38 -6.75 -0.28
CA LEU A 380 -23.14 -5.64 -1.18
C LEU A 380 -24.27 -4.59 -1.17
N ALA A 381 -25.51 -4.96 -0.84
CA ALA A 381 -26.63 -4.03 -0.79
C ALA A 381 -26.45 -2.92 0.28
N SER A 382 -25.62 -3.17 1.29
CA SER A 382 -25.24 -2.18 2.30
C SER A 382 -24.46 -0.98 1.73
N TYR A 383 -23.90 -1.10 0.52
CA TYR A 383 -23.09 -0.08 -0.13
C TYR A 383 -23.73 0.35 -1.45
N LEU A 384 -24.00 1.66 -1.59
CA LEU A 384 -24.80 2.20 -2.69
C LEU A 384 -24.31 1.74 -4.06
N GLY A 385 -25.16 0.97 -4.76
CA GLY A 385 -24.91 0.48 -6.11
C GLY A 385 -23.86 -0.63 -6.23
N ALA A 386 -23.29 -1.14 -5.14
CA ALA A 386 -22.25 -2.18 -5.21
C ALA A 386 -22.79 -3.51 -5.77
N SER A 387 -24.01 -3.91 -5.41
CA SER A 387 -24.64 -5.12 -5.96
C SER A 387 -24.86 -5.03 -7.49
N GLN A 388 -25.36 -3.88 -7.97
CA GLN A 388 -25.54 -3.64 -9.40
C GLN A 388 -24.20 -3.60 -10.16
N ARG A 389 -23.18 -2.92 -9.60
CA ARG A 389 -21.83 -2.89 -10.17
C ARG A 389 -21.24 -4.30 -10.26
N TYR A 390 -21.39 -5.09 -9.21
CA TYR A 390 -20.92 -6.47 -9.16
C TYR A 390 -21.51 -7.32 -10.29
N LEU A 391 -22.84 -7.30 -10.43
CA LEU A 391 -23.54 -8.05 -11.49
C LEU A 391 -23.15 -7.60 -12.89
N LEU A 392 -23.07 -6.28 -13.13
CA LEU A 392 -22.72 -5.74 -14.44
C LEU A 392 -21.27 -6.07 -14.82
N THR A 393 -20.34 -5.94 -13.87
CA THR A 393 -18.93 -6.25 -14.05
C THR A 393 -18.73 -7.74 -14.33
N LEU A 394 -19.44 -8.62 -13.61
CA LEU A 394 -19.44 -10.06 -13.91
C LEU A 394 -19.99 -10.34 -15.31
N ALA A 395 -21.16 -9.78 -15.65
CA ALA A 395 -21.78 -10.00 -16.95
C ALA A 395 -20.86 -9.61 -18.12
N ARG A 396 -20.16 -8.46 -18.00
CA ARG A 396 -19.18 -8.01 -19.00
C ARG A 396 -18.01 -8.96 -19.15
N LEU A 397 -17.43 -9.43 -18.04
CA LEU A 397 -16.32 -10.39 -18.09
C LEU A 397 -16.74 -11.75 -18.65
N THR A 398 -17.97 -12.19 -18.35
CA THR A 398 -18.49 -13.45 -18.91
C THR A 398 -18.86 -13.36 -20.38
N ALA A 399 -19.24 -12.16 -20.86
CA ALA A 399 -19.54 -11.88 -22.26
C ALA A 399 -18.29 -11.42 -23.04
N GLY A 400 -17.09 -11.59 -22.47
CA GLY A 400 -15.85 -11.08 -23.05
C GLY A 400 -15.59 -11.55 -24.49
N GLU A 401 -16.05 -12.75 -24.87
CA GLU A 401 -15.94 -13.29 -26.24
C GLU A 401 -16.68 -12.42 -27.29
N ASP A 402 -17.75 -11.73 -26.88
CA ASP A 402 -18.52 -10.82 -27.75
C ASP A 402 -17.90 -9.40 -27.82
N GLU A 403 -16.92 -9.11 -26.97
CA GLU A 403 -16.29 -7.78 -26.83
C GLU A 403 -14.77 -7.83 -27.13
N LEU A 404 -14.39 -7.38 -28.33
CA LEU A 404 -13.02 -7.41 -28.87
C LEU A 404 -11.90 -6.90 -27.93
N ILE A 405 -12.20 -5.95 -27.04
CA ILE A 405 -11.21 -5.38 -26.11
C ILE A 405 -10.99 -6.30 -24.91
N LEU A 406 -12.08 -6.88 -24.38
CA LEU A 406 -11.99 -7.82 -23.27
C LEU A 406 -11.37 -9.14 -23.73
N ASP A 407 -11.79 -9.66 -24.88
CA ASP A 407 -11.27 -10.90 -25.47
C ASP A 407 -9.75 -10.85 -25.69
N ALA A 408 -9.23 -9.70 -26.13
CA ALA A 408 -7.81 -9.54 -26.44
C ALA A 408 -6.91 -9.32 -25.21
N MET A 409 -7.46 -8.81 -24.10
CA MET A 409 -6.67 -8.28 -22.98
C MET A 409 -6.88 -9.04 -21.66
N ILE A 410 -8.05 -9.64 -21.45
CA ILE A 410 -8.37 -10.37 -20.23
C ILE A 410 -8.02 -11.86 -20.39
N PRO A 411 -7.24 -12.46 -19.46
CA PRO A 411 -6.97 -13.89 -19.48
C PRO A 411 -8.25 -14.73 -19.41
N VAL A 412 -8.27 -15.87 -20.12
CA VAL A 412 -9.42 -16.79 -20.14
C VAL A 412 -9.77 -17.28 -18.73
N GLU A 413 -8.75 -17.52 -17.89
CA GLU A 413 -8.93 -17.94 -16.50
C GLU A 413 -9.73 -16.91 -15.69
N THR A 414 -9.51 -15.61 -15.94
CA THR A 414 -10.25 -14.53 -15.27
C THR A 414 -11.73 -14.57 -15.66
N SER A 415 -12.04 -14.81 -16.93
CA SER A 415 -13.40 -14.95 -17.44
C SER A 415 -14.11 -16.20 -16.90
N GLU A 416 -13.40 -17.32 -16.77
CA GLU A 416 -13.92 -18.56 -16.16
C GLU A 416 -14.28 -18.35 -14.68
N LEU A 417 -13.39 -17.74 -13.90
CA LEU A 417 -13.65 -17.42 -12.49
C LEU A 417 -14.83 -16.45 -12.35
N ALA A 418 -14.93 -15.45 -13.23
CA ALA A 418 -16.08 -14.56 -13.27
C ALA A 418 -17.38 -15.32 -13.61
N ALA A 419 -17.34 -16.28 -14.53
CA ALA A 419 -18.50 -17.10 -14.87
C ALA A 419 -18.96 -17.98 -13.71
N GLU A 420 -18.04 -18.54 -12.92
CA GLU A 420 -18.38 -19.27 -11.69
C GLU A 420 -19.05 -18.36 -10.66
N LEU A 421 -18.47 -17.19 -10.40
CA LEU A 421 -19.05 -16.17 -9.52
C LEU A 421 -20.46 -15.76 -9.98
N PHE A 422 -20.64 -15.54 -11.27
CA PHE A 422 -21.94 -15.15 -11.86
C PHE A 422 -22.99 -16.24 -11.68
N LYS A 423 -22.66 -17.51 -11.96
CA LYS A 423 -23.56 -18.65 -11.75
C LYS A 423 -24.01 -18.78 -10.30
N MET A 424 -23.11 -18.55 -9.34
CA MET A 424 -23.47 -18.59 -7.91
C MET A 424 -24.51 -17.53 -7.56
N VAL A 425 -24.36 -16.30 -8.07
CA VAL A 425 -25.32 -15.22 -7.79
C VAL A 425 -26.70 -15.53 -8.39
N VAL A 426 -26.74 -15.96 -9.66
CA VAL A 426 -27.99 -16.32 -10.34
C VAL A 426 -28.70 -17.45 -9.60
N ASN A 427 -27.97 -18.50 -9.20
CA ASN A 427 -28.54 -19.61 -8.44
C ASN A 427 -29.08 -19.18 -7.06
N MET A 428 -28.46 -18.18 -6.42
CA MET A 428 -28.92 -17.63 -5.14
C MET A 428 -30.17 -16.77 -5.30
N ASP A 429 -30.24 -15.94 -6.34
CA ASP A 429 -31.41 -15.11 -6.63
C ASP A 429 -32.62 -16.00 -7.03
N ASP A 430 -32.39 -17.08 -7.79
CA ASP A 430 -33.40 -18.09 -8.09
C ASP A 430 -33.86 -18.83 -6.82
N ALA A 431 -32.95 -19.12 -5.88
CA ALA A 431 -33.28 -19.73 -4.59
C ALA A 431 -34.11 -18.78 -3.70
N HIS A 432 -33.82 -17.48 -3.70
CA HIS A 432 -34.62 -16.46 -3.02
C HIS A 432 -36.00 -16.29 -3.65
N ALA A 433 -36.09 -16.27 -4.99
CA ALA A 433 -37.37 -16.22 -5.69
C ALA A 433 -38.23 -17.46 -5.39
N ILE A 434 -37.61 -18.63 -5.22
CA ILE A 434 -38.28 -19.86 -4.76
C ILE A 434 -38.72 -19.69 -3.30
N GLN A 435 -37.87 -19.17 -2.41
CA GLN A 435 -38.20 -19.01 -0.99
C GLN A 435 -39.30 -17.95 -0.74
N ASP A 436 -39.33 -16.87 -1.53
CA ASP A 436 -40.40 -15.85 -1.52
C ASP A 436 -41.70 -16.35 -2.15
N ALA A 437 -41.66 -17.34 -3.04
CA ALA A 437 -42.85 -18.01 -3.55
C ALA A 437 -43.45 -19.04 -2.57
N PHE A 438 -42.70 -19.42 -1.51
CA PHE A 438 -43.11 -20.38 -0.48
C PHE A 438 -43.38 -19.75 0.90
N ASN A 439 -43.21 -18.43 1.06
CA ASN A 439 -43.71 -17.62 2.18
C ASN A 439 -45.02 -16.92 1.79
#